data_AF-A0A954PYA1-F1
#
_entry.id   AF-A0A954PYA1-F1
#
_cell.length_a   1.000
_cell.length_b   1.000
_cell.length_c   1.000
_cell.angle_alpha   90.00
_cell.angle_beta   90.00
_cell.angle_gamma   90.00
#
_symmetry.space_group_name_H-M   'P 1'
#
loop_
_entity.id
_entity.type
_entity.pdbx_description
1 polymer ?
#
loop_
_entity_poly.entity_id
_entity_poly.type
_entity_poly.pdbx_seq_one_letter_code
_entity_poly.pdbx_strand_id
1 'polypeptide(L)'
;MWQTLADLLPHCTALLNTAATCVLALGLIKIRQGNPRAHKKLMLTALAISGLFLALYLLHKVALYQTTGEPNKRFPTDTTIAPLAARYTYFGILGTHLLLAIAVPFLAIRAVYLAMKGRIVAHKKLVRYAYPIWMYVSVTGVLVYLMLYQLYPA
;
A
#
# COMPACT_ATOMS: atom_id res chain seq x y z
N MET A 1 -18.21 0.47 18.66
CA MET A 1 -17.66 -0.47 17.66
C MET A 1 -17.16 0.24 16.40
N TRP A 2 -17.97 1.04 15.71
CA TRP A 2 -17.50 1.76 14.50
C TRP A 2 -16.40 2.79 14.78
N GLN A 3 -16.56 3.61 15.82
CA GLN A 3 -15.54 4.58 16.26
C GLN A 3 -14.18 3.92 16.48
N THR A 4 -14.12 2.86 17.28
CA THR A 4 -12.88 2.12 17.58
C THR A 4 -12.21 1.57 16.31
N LEU A 5 -13.00 1.13 15.32
CA LEU A 5 -12.45 0.68 14.04
C LEU A 5 -11.95 1.86 13.20
N ALA A 6 -12.66 3.00 13.19
CA ALA A 6 -12.26 4.20 12.48
C ALA A 6 -10.91 4.73 12.99
N ASP A 7 -10.69 4.68 14.30
CA ASP A 7 -9.46 5.18 14.94
C ASP A 7 -8.28 4.22 14.79
N LEU A 8 -8.48 2.91 14.95
CA LEU A 8 -7.39 1.93 14.99
C LEU A 8 -6.92 1.44 13.61
N LEU A 9 -7.83 1.27 12.65
CA LEU A 9 -7.50 0.67 11.36
C LEU A 9 -6.49 1.47 10.50
N PRO A 10 -6.43 2.82 10.54
CA PRO A 10 -5.36 3.57 9.88
C PRO A 10 -3.96 3.14 10.33
N HIS A 11 -3.77 2.91 11.64
CA HIS A 11 -2.51 2.45 12.19
C HIS A 11 -2.16 1.03 11.72
N CYS A 12 -3.14 0.11 11.76
CA CYS A 12 -2.98 -1.26 11.28
C CYS A 12 -2.66 -1.31 9.78
N THR A 13 -3.35 -0.52 8.96
CA THR A 13 -3.14 -0.48 7.52
C THR A 13 -1.77 0.12 7.16
N ALA A 14 -1.30 1.13 7.89
CA ALA A 14 0.07 1.65 7.75
C ALA A 14 1.13 0.63 8.14
N LEU A 15 0.92 -0.12 9.22
CA LEU A 15 1.82 -1.20 9.65
C LEU A 15 1.89 -2.31 8.59
N LEU A 16 0.76 -2.72 8.02
CA LEU A 16 0.72 -3.71 6.96
C LEU A 16 1.45 -3.24 5.69
N ASN A 17 1.31 -1.98 5.29
CA ASN A 17 2.06 -1.43 4.15
C ASN A 17 3.57 -1.37 4.44
N THR A 18 3.96 -1.03 5.66
CA THR A 18 5.36 -1.07 6.09
C THR A 18 5.91 -2.50 6.02
N ALA A 19 5.16 -3.47 6.56
CA ALA A 19 5.51 -4.88 6.48
C ALA A 19 5.61 -5.37 5.03
N ALA A 20 4.65 -5.02 4.17
CA ALA A 20 4.67 -5.33 2.75
C ALA A 20 5.92 -4.77 2.06
N THR A 21 6.27 -3.51 2.34
CA THR A 21 7.48 -2.84 1.83
C THR A 21 8.73 -3.64 2.20
N CYS A 22 8.88 -4.00 3.47
CA CYS A 22 10.01 -4.79 3.95
C CYS A 22 10.07 -6.17 3.28
N VAL A 23 8.95 -6.88 3.21
CA VAL A 23 8.88 -8.23 2.60
C VAL A 23 9.17 -8.17 1.10
N LEU A 24 8.70 -7.15 0.38
CA LEU A 24 9.01 -6.94 -1.03
C LEU A 24 10.50 -6.71 -1.24
N ALA A 25 11.11 -5.81 -0.45
CA ALA A 25 12.54 -5.53 -0.50
C ALA A 25 13.38 -6.79 -0.23
N LEU A 26 13.03 -7.55 0.82
CA LEU A 26 13.67 -8.84 1.12
C LEU A 26 13.48 -9.84 -0.02
N GLY A 27 12.30 -9.87 -0.64
CA GLY A 27 12.02 -10.71 -1.79
C GLY A 27 12.90 -10.40 -3.01
N LEU A 28 13.18 -9.11 -3.27
CA LEU A 28 14.10 -8.68 -4.30
C LEU A 28 15.55 -9.07 -3.97
N ILE A 29 15.96 -8.92 -2.72
CA ILE A 29 17.29 -9.34 -2.27
C ILE A 29 17.46 -10.85 -2.47
N LYS A 30 16.47 -11.67 -2.07
CA LYS A 30 16.55 -13.14 -2.18
C LYS A 30 16.58 -13.64 -3.62
N ILE A 31 15.89 -13.01 -4.56
CA ILE A 31 16.00 -13.40 -5.97
C ILE A 31 17.35 -12.99 -6.57
N ARG A 32 17.91 -11.84 -6.17
CA ARG A 32 19.26 -11.42 -6.59
C ARG A 32 20.36 -12.34 -6.04
N GLN A 33 20.15 -12.91 -4.85
CA GLN A 33 21.00 -13.95 -4.26
C GLN A 33 20.82 -15.34 -4.90
N GLY A 34 20.02 -15.47 -5.96
CA GLY A 34 19.79 -16.75 -6.61
C GLY A 34 18.93 -17.74 -5.80
N ASN A 35 18.15 -17.26 -4.82
CA ASN A 35 17.27 -18.09 -4.00
C ASN A 35 15.78 -17.92 -4.38
N PRO A 36 15.31 -18.59 -5.46
CA PRO A 36 13.94 -18.45 -5.95
C PRO A 36 12.91 -19.05 -4.98
N ARG A 37 13.29 -20.05 -4.17
CA ARG A 37 12.40 -20.66 -3.16
C ARG A 37 12.04 -19.64 -2.08
N ALA A 38 13.04 -18.93 -1.53
CA ALA A 38 12.81 -17.88 -0.55
C ALA A 38 12.06 -16.69 -1.16
N HIS A 39 12.43 -16.27 -2.37
CA HIS A 39 11.71 -15.23 -3.12
C HIS A 39 10.21 -15.57 -3.27
N LYS A 40 9.88 -16.79 -3.71
CA LYS A 40 8.48 -17.23 -3.87
C LYS A 40 7.70 -17.11 -2.57
N LYS A 41 8.27 -17.58 -1.44
CA LYS A 41 7.63 -17.47 -0.13
C LYS A 41 7.36 -16.01 0.23
N LEU A 42 8.36 -15.15 0.10
CA LEU A 42 8.24 -13.72 0.40
C LEU A 42 7.21 -13.01 -0.51
N MET A 43 7.16 -13.31 -1.81
CA MET A 43 6.17 -12.71 -2.72
C MET A 43 4.74 -13.14 -2.38
N LEU A 44 4.52 -14.40 -1.98
CA LEU A 44 3.21 -14.86 -1.52
C LEU A 44 2.82 -14.22 -0.19
N THR A 45 3.78 -14.06 0.73
CA THR A 45 3.58 -13.30 1.98
C THR A 45 3.22 -11.85 1.69
N ALA A 46 3.93 -11.17 0.80
CA ALA A 46 3.63 -9.79 0.40
C ALA A 46 2.23 -9.67 -0.22
N LEU A 47 1.82 -10.64 -1.04
CA LEU A 47 0.47 -10.69 -1.61
C LEU A 47 -0.59 -10.86 -0.52
N ALA A 48 -0.38 -11.76 0.44
CA ALA A 48 -1.30 -11.97 1.56
C ALA A 48 -1.42 -10.72 2.45
N ILE A 49 -0.29 -10.09 2.81
CA ILE A 49 -0.27 -8.84 3.59
C ILE A 49 -1.00 -7.73 2.82
N SER A 50 -0.77 -7.60 1.51
CA SER A 50 -1.44 -6.59 0.67
C SER A 50 -2.94 -6.84 0.55
N GLY A 51 -3.36 -8.11 0.47
CA GLY A 51 -4.78 -8.50 0.49
C GLY A 51 -5.45 -8.16 1.81
N LEU A 52 -4.79 -8.45 2.93
CA LEU A 52 -5.28 -8.06 4.27
C LEU A 52 -5.34 -6.54 4.43
N PHE A 53 -4.31 -5.82 3.95
CA PHE A 53 -4.30 -4.36 3.92
C PHE A 53 -5.53 -3.82 3.18
N LEU A 54 -5.84 -4.34 1.98
CA LEU A 54 -6.97 -3.88 1.19
C LEU A 54 -8.29 -4.12 1.92
N ALA A 55 -8.47 -5.30 2.52
CA ALA A 55 -9.67 -5.62 3.29
C ALA A 55 -9.86 -4.66 4.48
N LEU A 56 -8.79 -4.42 5.27
CA LEU A 56 -8.84 -3.50 6.40
C LEU A 56 -9.00 -2.04 5.98
N TYR A 57 -8.42 -1.64 4.86
CA TYR A 57 -8.59 -0.29 4.29
C TYR A 57 -10.04 -0.04 3.89
N LEU A 58 -10.68 -0.98 3.20
CA LEU A 58 -12.10 -0.87 2.84
C LEU A 58 -12.99 -0.88 4.09
N LEU A 59 -12.68 -1.72 5.07
CA LEU A 59 -13.38 -1.72 6.36
C LEU A 59 -13.24 -0.37 7.07
N HIS A 60 -12.06 0.24 7.06
CA HIS A 60 -11.84 1.59 7.61
C HIS A 60 -12.71 2.63 6.91
N LYS A 61 -12.83 2.59 5.57
CA LYS A 61 -13.72 3.51 4.83
C LYS A 61 -15.17 3.38 5.26
N VAL A 62 -15.65 2.15 5.43
CA VAL A 62 -17.00 1.89 5.94
C VAL A 62 -17.14 2.40 7.38
N ALA A 63 -16.20 2.07 8.26
CA ALA A 63 -16.24 2.50 9.65
C ALA A 63 -16.22 4.02 9.80
N LEU A 64 -15.41 4.71 9.00
CA LEU A 64 -15.32 6.18 9.00
C LEU A 64 -16.61 6.81 8.50
N TYR A 65 -17.20 6.26 7.43
CA TYR A 65 -18.49 6.70 6.92
C TYR A 65 -19.62 6.52 7.95
N GLN A 66 -19.67 5.37 8.63
CA GLN A 66 -20.65 5.11 9.69
C GLN A 66 -20.48 6.02 10.91
N THR A 67 -19.28 6.55 11.13
CA THR A 67 -18.95 7.38 12.30
C THR A 67 -19.10 8.88 12.02
N THR A 68 -18.70 9.32 10.83
CA THR A 68 -18.56 10.75 10.49
C THR A 68 -19.44 11.20 9.33
N GLY A 69 -20.12 10.28 8.64
CA GLY A 69 -20.84 10.54 7.39
C GLY A 69 -19.94 10.69 6.16
N GLU A 70 -18.60 10.63 6.33
CA GLU A 70 -17.62 10.83 5.26
C GLU A 70 -16.70 9.61 5.15
N PRO A 71 -16.42 9.08 3.94
CA PRO A 71 -15.55 7.92 3.78
C PRO A 71 -14.06 8.30 3.89
N ASN A 72 -13.71 9.58 3.91
CA ASN A 72 -12.32 10.02 3.90
C ASN A 72 -12.10 11.17 4.88
N LYS A 73 -10.99 11.09 5.62
CA LYS A 73 -10.46 12.22 6.36
C LYS A 73 -9.88 13.25 5.38
N ARG A 74 -10.15 14.54 5.61
CA ARG A 74 -9.70 15.63 4.74
C ARG A 74 -8.33 16.11 5.19
N PHE A 75 -7.44 16.45 4.26
CA PHE A 75 -6.16 17.07 4.62
C PHE A 75 -6.41 18.51 5.12
N PRO A 76 -5.69 19.01 6.13
CA PRO A 76 -5.97 20.32 6.72
C PRO A 76 -5.89 21.46 5.68
N THR A 77 -6.83 22.39 5.75
CA THR A 77 -6.83 23.60 4.91
C THR A 77 -6.18 24.80 5.58
N ASP A 78 -6.10 24.78 6.91
CA ASP A 78 -5.46 25.81 7.70
C ASP A 78 -3.93 25.74 7.55
N THR A 79 -3.35 26.83 7.04
CA THR A 79 -1.91 26.96 6.79
C THR A 79 -1.07 27.03 8.06
N THR A 80 -1.69 27.31 9.22
CA THR A 80 -1.01 27.24 10.53
C THR A 80 -0.75 25.81 10.96
N ILE A 81 -1.59 24.86 10.51
CA ILE A 81 -1.47 23.43 10.79
C ILE A 81 -0.58 22.76 9.73
N ALA A 82 -0.87 22.99 8.45
CA ALA A 82 -0.16 22.38 7.34
C ALA A 82 0.26 23.42 6.29
N PRO A 83 1.58 23.60 6.01
CA PRO A 83 2.03 24.50 4.96
C PRO A 83 1.46 24.11 3.59
N LEU A 84 1.28 25.10 2.70
CA LEU A 84 0.74 24.86 1.37
C LEU A 84 1.57 23.84 0.55
N ALA A 85 2.90 23.84 0.73
CA ALA A 85 3.79 22.86 0.12
C ALA A 85 3.50 21.41 0.55
N ALA A 86 3.16 21.20 1.82
CA ALA A 86 2.79 19.87 2.34
C ALA A 86 1.46 19.40 1.72
N ARG A 87 0.51 20.31 1.52
CA ARG A 87 -0.75 20.00 0.85
C ARG A 87 -0.56 19.58 -0.60
N TYR A 88 0.25 20.31 -1.38
CA TYR A 88 0.56 19.91 -2.76
C TYR A 88 1.28 18.57 -2.82
N THR A 89 2.22 18.33 -1.90
CA THR A 89 2.94 17.06 -1.81
C THR A 89 2.00 15.91 -1.46
N TYR A 90 1.10 16.11 -0.50
CA TYR A 90 0.08 15.13 -0.12
C TYR A 90 -0.80 14.75 -1.30
N PHE A 91 -1.38 15.72 -2.00
CA PHE A 91 -2.27 15.43 -3.13
C PHE A 91 -1.52 14.88 -4.35
N GLY A 92 -0.27 15.29 -4.56
CA GLY A 92 0.60 14.70 -5.59
C GLY A 92 0.85 13.21 -5.34
N ILE A 93 1.27 12.86 -4.12
CA ILE A 93 1.49 11.46 -3.71
C ILE A 93 0.18 10.68 -3.71
N LEU A 94 -0.90 11.25 -3.16
CA LEU A 94 -2.19 10.58 -3.04
C LEU A 94 -2.75 10.24 -4.43
N GLY A 95 -2.70 11.19 -5.37
CA GLY A 95 -3.18 10.98 -6.73
C GLY A 95 -2.43 9.85 -7.44
N THR A 96 -1.10 9.89 -7.44
CA THR A 96 -0.29 8.84 -8.06
C THR A 96 -0.43 7.50 -7.35
N HIS A 97 -0.49 7.50 -6.01
CA HIS A 97 -0.69 6.32 -5.20
C HIS A 97 -2.01 5.63 -5.56
N LEU A 98 -3.14 6.34 -5.59
CA LEU A 98 -4.46 5.75 -5.88
C LEU A 98 -4.49 5.11 -7.27
N LEU A 99 -4.02 5.83 -8.29
CA LEU A 99 -4.01 5.35 -9.67
C LEU A 99 -3.19 4.05 -9.81
N LEU A 100 -2.01 4.02 -9.19
CA LEU A 100 -1.13 2.86 -9.21
C LEU A 100 -1.65 1.72 -8.33
N ALA A 101 -2.24 2.04 -7.16
CA ALA A 101 -2.76 1.06 -6.22
C ALA A 101 -3.89 0.22 -6.83
N ILE A 102 -4.74 0.81 -7.67
CA ILE A 102 -5.78 0.08 -8.38
C ILE A 102 -5.18 -0.99 -9.31
N ALA A 103 -4.03 -0.71 -9.93
CA ALA A 103 -3.38 -1.66 -10.85
C ALA A 103 -2.64 -2.79 -10.12
N VAL A 104 -2.12 -2.55 -8.91
CA VAL A 104 -1.26 -3.49 -8.17
C VAL A 104 -1.89 -4.88 -7.97
N PRO A 105 -3.14 -5.04 -7.49
CA PRO A 105 -3.73 -6.36 -7.30
C PRO A 105 -3.73 -7.21 -8.58
N PHE A 106 -4.11 -6.62 -9.71
CA PHE A 106 -4.13 -7.31 -11.00
C PHE A 106 -2.73 -7.71 -11.46
N LEU A 107 -1.76 -6.80 -11.34
CA LEU A 107 -0.36 -7.05 -11.70
C LEU A 107 0.27 -8.13 -10.82
N ALA A 108 0.04 -8.07 -9.51
CA ALA A 108 0.58 -9.01 -8.53
C ALA A 108 0.00 -10.42 -8.73
N ILE A 109 -1.32 -10.54 -8.87
CA ILE A 109 -1.99 -11.83 -9.15
C ILE A 109 -1.49 -12.41 -10.48
N ARG A 110 -1.39 -11.58 -11.52
CA ARG A 110 -0.88 -12.03 -12.83
C ARG A 110 0.57 -12.49 -12.74
N ALA A 111 1.43 -11.78 -12.01
CA ALA A 111 2.82 -12.16 -11.81
C ALA A 111 2.95 -13.51 -11.10
N VAL A 112 2.17 -13.74 -10.04
CA VAL A 112 2.13 -15.01 -9.31
C VAL A 112 1.59 -16.13 -10.21
N TYR A 113 0.51 -15.89 -10.95
CA TYR A 113 -0.04 -16.86 -11.90
C TYR A 113 1.00 -17.31 -12.95
N LEU A 114 1.72 -16.36 -13.56
CA LEU A 114 2.76 -16.67 -14.54
C LEU A 114 3.89 -17.52 -13.92
N ALA A 115 4.30 -17.21 -12.70
CA ALA A 115 5.30 -17.99 -11.97
C ALA A 115 4.80 -19.41 -11.66
N MET A 116 3.54 -19.57 -11.24
CA MET A 116 2.92 -20.87 -10.97
C MET A 116 2.80 -21.74 -12.23
N LYS A 117 2.55 -21.12 -13.39
CA LYS A 117 2.50 -21.81 -14.69
C LYS A 117 3.88 -22.05 -15.32
N GLY A 118 4.97 -21.77 -14.60
CA GLY A 118 6.35 -21.94 -15.11
C GLY A 118 6.72 -20.97 -16.24
N ARG A 119 5.90 -19.95 -16.53
CA ARG A 119 6.12 -18.97 -17.61
C ARG A 119 7.07 -17.86 -17.15
N ILE A 120 8.31 -18.24 -16.82
CA ILE A 120 9.29 -17.36 -16.16
C ILE A 120 9.70 -16.17 -17.03
N VAL A 121 9.81 -16.33 -18.36
CA VAL A 121 10.15 -15.23 -19.28
C VAL A 121 9.07 -14.14 -19.23
N ALA A 122 7.79 -14.54 -19.33
CA ALA A 122 6.67 -13.61 -19.23
C ALA A 122 6.55 -12.99 -17.82
N HIS A 123 6.78 -13.78 -16.77
CA HIS A 123 6.84 -13.29 -15.40
C HIS A 123 7.90 -12.18 -15.26
N LYS A 124 9.14 -12.42 -15.70
CA LYS A 124 10.24 -11.43 -15.66
C LYS A 124 9.91 -10.14 -16.41
N LYS A 125 9.27 -10.24 -17.59
CA LYS A 125 8.84 -9.07 -18.38
C LYS A 125 7.81 -8.24 -17.62
N LEU A 126 6.85 -8.89 -16.95
CA LEU A 126 5.82 -8.20 -16.16
C LEU A 126 6.39 -7.59 -14.88
N VAL A 127 7.16 -8.35 -14.09
CA VAL A 127 7.65 -7.88 -12.78
C VAL A 127 8.66 -6.74 -12.88
N ARG A 128 9.30 -6.55 -14.05
CA ARG A 128 10.13 -5.37 -14.31
C ARG A 128 9.36 -4.06 -14.07
N TYR A 129 8.07 -4.04 -14.36
CA TYR A 129 7.19 -2.88 -14.13
C TYR A 129 6.33 -3.07 -12.89
N ALA A 130 5.78 -4.27 -12.67
CA ALA A 130 4.89 -4.52 -11.54
C ALA A 130 5.59 -4.36 -10.17
N TYR A 131 6.84 -4.81 -10.04
CA TYR A 131 7.59 -4.71 -8.79
C TYR A 131 7.83 -3.26 -8.33
N PRO A 132 8.39 -2.35 -9.15
CA PRO A 132 8.60 -0.96 -8.70
C PRO A 132 7.28 -0.24 -8.41
N ILE A 133 6.22 -0.51 -9.17
CA ILE A 133 4.89 0.03 -8.89
C ILE A 133 4.37 -0.46 -7.54
N TRP A 134 4.48 -1.76 -7.26
CA TRP A 134 4.05 -2.34 -5.99
C TRP A 134 4.84 -1.76 -4.81
N MET A 135 6.17 -1.68 -4.94
CA MET A 135 7.03 -1.06 -3.93
C MET A 135 6.67 0.41 -3.70
N TYR A 136 6.45 1.18 -4.78
CA TYR A 136 6.05 2.59 -4.70
C TYR A 136 4.75 2.75 -3.92
N VAL A 137 3.72 1.98 -4.25
CA VAL A 137 2.42 2.02 -3.58
C VAL A 137 2.56 1.66 -2.10
N SER A 138 3.30 0.60 -1.76
CA SER A 138 3.49 0.21 -0.34
C SER A 138 4.20 1.29 0.47
N VAL A 139 5.23 1.95 -0.07
CA VAL A 139 5.94 3.05 0.61
C VAL A 139 5.06 4.29 0.74
N THR A 140 4.43 4.72 -0.37
CA THR A 140 3.61 5.93 -0.38
C THR A 140 2.35 5.82 0.46
N GLY A 141 1.82 4.61 0.65
CA GLY A 141 0.72 4.36 1.59
C GLY A 141 1.09 4.69 3.04
N VAL A 142 2.33 4.40 3.45
CA VAL A 142 2.85 4.80 4.76
C VAL A 142 3.03 6.31 4.84
N LEU A 143 3.54 6.94 3.79
CA LEU A 143 3.72 8.40 3.75
C LEU A 143 2.39 9.14 3.87
N VAL A 144 1.36 8.73 3.11
CA VAL A 144 0.02 9.31 3.18
C VAL A 144 -0.54 9.20 4.61
N TYR A 145 -0.36 8.04 5.25
CA TYR A 145 -0.75 7.87 6.66
C TYR A 145 0.02 8.81 7.60
N LEU A 146 1.35 8.88 7.48
CA LEU A 146 2.16 9.76 8.34
C LEU A 146 1.75 11.22 8.18
N MET A 147 1.55 11.68 6.94
CA MET A 147 1.12 13.05 6.67
C MET A 147 -0.23 13.36 7.30
N LEU A 148 -1.21 12.45 7.21
CA LEU A 148 -2.59 12.71 7.62
C LEU A 148 -2.89 12.47 9.11
N TYR A 149 -2.14 11.58 9.75
CA TYR A 149 -2.41 11.13 11.13
C TYR A 149 -1.32 11.50 12.13
N GLN A 150 -0.10 11.83 11.70
CA GLN A 150 1.03 12.08 12.61
C GLN A 150 1.62 13.48 12.44
N LEU A 151 1.92 13.89 11.20
CA LEU A 151 2.56 15.18 10.92
C LEU A 151 1.56 16.33 10.90
N TYR A 152 0.42 16.12 10.25
CA TYR A 152 -0.66 17.11 10.13
C TYR A 152 -1.97 16.45 10.53
N PRO A 153 -2.15 16.14 11.84
CA PRO A 153 -3.36 15.50 12.32
C PRO A 153 -4.55 16.39 11.98
N ALA A 154 -5.34 15.92 11.02
CA ALA A 154 -6.59 16.54 10.60
C ALA A 154 -7.77 16.18 11.51
#